data_AF-A0A7V9M3A8-F1
#
_entry.id   AF-A0A7V9M3A8-F1
#
_cell.length_a   1.000
_cell.length_b   1.000
_cell.length_c   1.000
_cell.angle_alpha   90.00
_cell.angle_beta   90.00
_cell.angle_gamma   90.00
#
_symmetry.space_group_name_H-M   'P 1'
#
loop_
_entity.id
_entity.type
_entity.pdbx_description
1 polymer ?
#
loop_
_entity_poly.entity_id
_entity_poly.type
_entity_poly.pdbx_seq_one_letter_code
_entity_poly.pdbx_strand_id
1 'polypeptide(L)'
;MKYILLSVSFLLIFCSFRTIAQQNHFIYFQTENKQPFYIRLNNKMYSSSSSGYLIVPKLKEGNYTITFGFPKKEWPEESISLKVDKDAGYILKKFEEKGWGFFDLQSFDVIMPGDEIAKNNKSGQVNKDDAFSNMLATVVNDSTIRQKDIVIEEVKETPALEIADSAKTLIIPQESPLPIITDSPALNSTISRSLLKKNKDGIEMVYVDEFNYKKDTIRIFMPVEAGNEISGSNEVKEIDIAPASNEIDSNKNISPIILNEPAVVEQMPDTTKYIFIEDKKESGLEKSTIKNSNCDEYAGEEDFLKLRKKMAAENKNEDMIKVAKKMFRSKCFTTDHIKNLSGLFLNDDGKYNFFDAAYPFVSDSGSFYTLEALLSDTYYINRFKAMIHN
;
A
#
# COMPACT_ATOMS: atom_id res chain seq x y z
N MET A 1 46.04 -46.68 -5.23
CA MET A 1 44.58 -47.00 -5.28
C MET A 1 43.81 -46.58 -4.03
N LYS A 2 44.32 -46.78 -2.79
CA LYS A 2 43.63 -46.34 -1.55
C LYS A 2 43.25 -44.85 -1.50
N TYR A 3 44.12 -43.95 -1.97
CA TYR A 3 43.86 -42.50 -1.94
C TYR A 3 42.82 -42.03 -2.97
N ILE A 4 42.65 -42.76 -4.09
CA ILE A 4 41.65 -42.47 -5.12
C ILE A 4 40.26 -42.87 -4.62
N LEU A 5 40.15 -44.01 -3.92
CA LEU A 5 38.89 -44.42 -3.30
C LEU A 5 38.45 -43.46 -2.19
N LEU A 6 39.41 -42.92 -1.42
CA LEU A 6 39.11 -41.94 -0.37
C LEU A 6 38.67 -40.58 -0.95
N SER A 7 39.26 -40.14 -2.07
CA SER A 7 38.88 -38.87 -2.70
C SER A 7 37.51 -38.94 -3.36
N VAL A 8 37.14 -40.09 -3.96
CA VAL A 8 35.82 -40.31 -4.55
C VAL A 8 34.74 -40.37 -3.47
N SER A 9 35.03 -40.97 -2.31
CA SER A 9 34.11 -40.99 -1.17
C SER A 9 33.89 -39.59 -0.58
N PHE A 10 34.91 -38.74 -0.54
CA PHE A 10 34.80 -37.35 -0.05
C PHE A 10 34.01 -36.46 -1.02
N LEU A 11 34.15 -36.69 -2.33
CA LEU A 11 33.40 -35.98 -3.37
C LEU A 11 31.89 -36.31 -3.35
N LEU A 12 31.53 -37.57 -3.05
CA LEU A 12 30.12 -38.00 -2.95
C LEU A 12 29.40 -37.46 -1.70
N ILE A 13 30.12 -37.23 -0.60
CA ILE A 13 29.55 -36.66 0.63
C ILE A 13 29.22 -35.16 0.44
N PHE A 14 30.04 -34.41 -0.30
CA PHE A 14 29.77 -33.00 -0.59
C PHE A 14 28.60 -32.76 -1.55
N CYS A 15 28.28 -33.71 -2.44
CA CYS A 15 27.12 -33.62 -3.35
C CYS A 15 25.76 -33.92 -2.68
N SER A 16 25.75 -34.36 -1.42
CA SER A 16 24.53 -34.78 -0.72
C SER A 16 23.89 -33.67 0.12
N PHE A 17 24.53 -32.52 0.27
CA PHE A 17 23.95 -31.37 0.94
C PHE A 17 22.94 -30.68 0.01
N ARG A 18 21.71 -31.19 0.01
CA ARG A 18 20.54 -30.46 -0.50
C ARG A 18 20.36 -29.22 0.37
N THR A 19 20.80 -28.08 -0.12
CA THR A 19 20.45 -26.78 0.46
C THR A 19 18.94 -26.58 0.29
N ILE A 20 18.18 -26.76 1.36
CA ILE A 20 16.79 -26.29 1.40
C ILE A 20 16.88 -24.78 1.56
N ALA A 21 16.83 -24.05 0.45
CA ALA A 21 16.69 -22.60 0.49
C ALA A 21 15.31 -22.31 1.09
N GLN A 22 15.27 -21.71 2.29
CA GLN A 22 14.03 -21.16 2.84
C GLN A 22 13.63 -19.99 1.95
N GLN A 23 12.63 -20.19 1.10
CA GLN A 23 12.06 -19.12 0.28
C GLN A 23 11.22 -18.23 1.20
N ASN A 24 11.61 -16.96 1.28
CA ASN A 24 10.83 -15.94 1.96
C ASN A 24 9.90 -15.30 0.95
N HIS A 25 8.68 -15.00 1.39
CA HIS A 25 7.67 -14.33 0.59
C HIS A 25 7.39 -12.92 1.13
N PHE A 26 6.76 -12.11 0.29
CA PHE A 26 6.15 -10.87 0.72
C PHE A 26 4.68 -10.82 0.31
N ILE A 27 3.89 -10.09 1.10
CA ILE A 27 2.54 -9.73 0.70
C ILE A 27 2.45 -8.22 0.58
N TYR A 28 1.91 -7.78 -0.55
CA TYR A 28 1.54 -6.40 -0.81
C TYR A 28 0.07 -6.18 -0.49
N PHE A 29 -0.25 -5.08 0.18
CA PHE A 29 -1.60 -4.66 0.50
C PHE A 29 -1.80 -3.22 0.03
N GLN A 30 -2.96 -2.93 -0.55
CA GLN A 30 -3.35 -1.60 -0.99
C GLN A 30 -4.82 -1.34 -0.70
N THR A 31 -5.21 -0.14 -0.26
CA THR A 31 -6.62 0.25 -0.17
C THR A 31 -7.13 0.80 -1.51
N GLU A 32 -8.36 0.43 -1.89
CA GLU A 32 -8.99 0.92 -3.12
C GLU A 32 -9.15 2.45 -3.12
N ASN A 33 -9.51 3.02 -1.97
CA ASN A 33 -9.75 4.45 -1.80
C ASN A 33 -8.51 5.25 -1.36
N LYS A 34 -7.31 4.65 -1.42
CA LYS A 34 -6.03 5.29 -1.04
C LYS A 34 -5.96 5.75 0.42
N GLN A 35 -6.86 5.26 1.28
CA GLN A 35 -6.87 5.63 2.70
C GLN A 35 -5.79 4.86 3.48
N PRO A 36 -5.15 5.46 4.49
CA PRO A 36 -4.21 4.76 5.35
C PRO A 36 -4.91 3.69 6.21
N PHE A 37 -4.22 2.59 6.45
CA PHE A 37 -4.68 1.46 7.26
C PHE A 37 -3.49 0.82 7.98
N TYR A 38 -3.75 -0.13 8.86
CA TYR A 38 -2.73 -0.96 9.47
C TYR A 38 -3.12 -2.43 9.43
N ILE A 39 -2.10 -3.28 9.43
CA ILE A 39 -2.22 -4.73 9.55
C ILE A 39 -1.48 -5.16 10.81
N ARG A 40 -2.11 -6.01 11.61
CA ARG A 40 -1.50 -6.74 12.71
C ARG A 40 -1.30 -8.20 12.28
N LEU A 41 -0.06 -8.65 12.35
CA LEU A 41 0.35 -10.00 12.01
C LEU A 41 1.34 -10.51 13.06
N ASN A 42 1.08 -11.67 13.68
CA ASN A 42 1.93 -12.26 14.72
C ASN A 42 2.29 -11.27 15.84
N ASN A 43 1.27 -10.55 16.36
CA ASN A 43 1.41 -9.49 17.37
C ASN A 43 2.27 -8.29 16.95
N LYS A 44 2.71 -8.21 15.69
CA LYS A 44 3.43 -7.06 15.14
C LYS A 44 2.49 -6.20 14.28
N MET A 45 2.51 -4.89 14.51
CA MET A 45 1.74 -3.92 13.73
C MET A 45 2.59 -3.40 12.57
N TYR A 46 1.96 -3.32 11.40
CA TYR A 46 2.48 -2.78 10.17
C TYR A 46 1.55 -1.68 9.70
N SER A 47 2.05 -0.45 9.61
CA SER A 47 1.27 0.71 9.17
C SER A 47 1.50 0.98 7.69
N SER A 48 0.43 1.26 6.95
CA SER A 48 0.54 1.66 5.54
C SER A 48 1.12 3.07 5.38
N SER A 49 1.46 3.42 4.14
CA SER A 49 1.68 4.82 3.75
C SER A 49 0.39 5.65 3.88
N SER A 50 0.53 6.98 3.80
CA SER A 50 -0.59 7.92 3.73
C SER A 50 -1.49 7.71 2.51
N SER A 51 -0.95 7.12 1.45
CA SER A 51 -1.65 6.80 0.21
C SER A 51 -2.21 5.37 0.16
N GLY A 52 -2.14 4.64 1.29
CA GLY A 52 -2.82 3.35 1.45
C GLY A 52 -2.05 2.15 0.88
N TYR A 53 -0.72 2.13 0.99
CA TYR A 53 0.11 1.01 0.53
C TYR A 53 0.93 0.39 1.67
N LEU A 54 1.04 -0.93 1.72
CA LEU A 54 1.83 -1.64 2.71
C LEU A 54 2.46 -2.90 2.11
N ILE A 55 3.72 -3.17 2.46
CA ILE A 55 4.40 -4.43 2.14
C ILE A 55 4.80 -5.11 3.44
N VAL A 56 4.43 -6.37 3.59
CA VAL A 56 4.84 -7.22 4.71
C VAL A 56 5.89 -8.21 4.19
N PRO A 57 7.19 -7.98 4.46
CA PRO A 57 8.27 -8.80 3.93
C PRO A 57 8.62 -9.97 4.85
N LYS A 58 9.42 -10.91 4.32
CA LYS A 58 10.07 -12.01 5.07
C LYS A 58 9.08 -12.97 5.74
N LEU A 59 7.99 -13.27 5.05
CA LEU A 59 7.02 -14.28 5.45
C LEU A 59 7.51 -15.66 5.04
N LYS A 60 7.32 -16.65 5.90
CA LYS A 60 7.59 -18.05 5.57
C LYS A 60 6.35 -18.64 4.91
N GLU A 61 6.50 -19.79 4.25
CA GLU A 61 5.33 -20.54 3.80
C GLU A 61 4.48 -20.97 5.01
N GLY A 62 3.17 -20.73 4.95
CA GLY A 62 2.25 -21.06 6.03
C GLY A 62 0.93 -20.32 5.98
N ASN A 63 0.05 -20.62 6.94
CA ASN A 63 -1.21 -19.92 7.12
C ASN A 63 -1.04 -18.80 8.14
N TYR A 64 -1.52 -17.60 7.80
CA TYR A 64 -1.40 -16.41 8.61
C TYR A 64 -2.78 -15.82 8.88
N THR A 65 -3.06 -15.50 10.14
CA THR A 65 -4.22 -14.69 10.50
C THR A 65 -3.80 -13.23 10.55
N ILE A 66 -4.40 -12.43 9.68
CA ILE A 66 -4.15 -11.01 9.52
C ILE A 66 -5.34 -10.26 10.07
N THR A 67 -5.10 -9.37 11.03
CA THR A 67 -6.10 -8.41 11.49
C THR A 67 -5.81 -7.07 10.82
N PHE A 68 -6.77 -6.47 10.14
CA PHE A 68 -6.61 -5.13 9.56
C PHE A 68 -7.54 -4.12 10.24
N GLY A 69 -7.15 -2.86 10.22
CA GLY A 69 -7.94 -1.78 10.80
C GLY A 69 -7.55 -0.42 10.24
N PHE A 70 -8.36 0.58 10.57
CA PHE A 70 -8.20 1.95 10.08
C PHE A 70 -7.88 2.93 11.22
N PRO A 71 -7.10 4.00 10.97
CA PRO A 71 -6.81 5.02 11.97
C PRO A 71 -8.09 5.56 12.62
N LYS A 72 -7.98 6.02 13.87
CA LYS A 72 -9.11 6.56 14.65
C LYS A 72 -10.28 5.58 14.86
N LYS A 73 -10.10 4.28 14.58
CA LYS A 73 -11.16 3.26 14.68
C LYS A 73 -12.39 3.61 13.85
N GLU A 74 -12.18 4.18 12.67
CA GLU A 74 -13.25 4.56 11.74
C GLU A 74 -14.10 3.35 11.33
N TRP A 75 -13.49 2.16 11.30
CA TRP A 75 -14.14 0.88 11.07
C TRP A 75 -13.68 -0.14 12.12
N PRO A 76 -14.50 -1.17 12.42
CA PRO A 76 -14.10 -2.27 13.29
C PRO A 76 -12.84 -2.97 12.74
N GLU A 77 -12.00 -3.48 13.63
CA GLU A 77 -10.90 -4.36 13.23
C GLU A 77 -11.46 -5.70 12.78
N GLU A 78 -11.01 -6.17 11.62
CA GLU A 78 -11.48 -7.42 11.01
C GLU A 78 -10.30 -8.37 10.82
N SER A 79 -10.55 -9.68 10.91
CA SER A 79 -9.51 -10.71 10.80
C SER A 79 -9.78 -11.68 9.66
N ILE A 80 -8.76 -11.93 8.84
CA ILE A 80 -8.81 -12.82 7.67
C ILE A 80 -7.64 -13.81 7.73
N SER A 81 -7.89 -15.06 7.37
CA SER A 81 -6.86 -16.09 7.24
C SER A 81 -6.38 -16.19 5.80
N LEU A 82 -5.08 -15.99 5.59
CA LEU A 82 -4.41 -16.09 4.29
C LEU A 82 -3.40 -17.23 4.27
N LYS A 83 -3.35 -17.97 3.17
CA LYS A 83 -2.27 -18.94 2.91
C LYS A 83 -1.16 -18.23 2.14
N VAL A 84 0.06 -18.31 2.65
CA VAL A 84 1.27 -17.79 2.01
C VAL A 84 2.06 -18.97 1.49
N ASP A 85 2.08 -19.16 0.18
CA ASP A 85 2.93 -20.12 -0.54
C ASP A 85 3.71 -19.48 -1.70
N LYS A 86 3.43 -18.22 -2.00
CA LYS A 86 4.10 -17.38 -2.98
C LYS A 86 3.93 -15.90 -2.60
N ASP A 87 4.63 -15.04 -3.32
CA ASP A 87 4.40 -13.60 -3.23
C ASP A 87 2.99 -13.28 -3.72
N ALA A 88 2.26 -12.46 -2.97
CA ALA A 88 0.85 -12.16 -3.22
C ALA A 88 0.57 -10.66 -3.07
N GLY A 89 -0.49 -10.21 -3.73
CA GLY A 89 -0.95 -8.83 -3.67
C GLY A 89 -2.45 -8.78 -3.45
N TYR A 90 -2.89 -7.96 -2.49
CA TYR A 90 -4.30 -7.82 -2.15
C TYR A 90 -4.74 -6.35 -2.15
N ILE A 91 -5.91 -6.08 -2.70
CA ILE A 91 -6.61 -4.82 -2.55
C ILE A 91 -7.63 -4.95 -1.42
N LEU A 92 -7.52 -4.10 -0.40
CA LEU A 92 -8.54 -3.91 0.62
C LEU A 92 -9.67 -3.05 0.04
N LYS A 93 -10.84 -3.67 -0.14
CA LYS A 93 -12.02 -3.08 -0.77
C LYS A 93 -13.23 -3.16 0.15
N LYS A 94 -14.11 -2.16 0.05
CA LYS A 94 -15.41 -2.16 0.75
C LYS A 94 -16.50 -2.69 -0.18
N PHE A 95 -17.12 -3.79 0.20
CA PHE A 95 -18.19 -4.47 -0.52
C PHE A 95 -19.55 -4.15 0.13
N GLU A 96 -20.01 -2.91 -0.03
CA GLU A 96 -21.36 -2.45 0.39
C GLU A 96 -21.86 -3.08 1.71
N GLU A 97 -22.85 -3.97 1.65
CA GLU A 97 -23.47 -4.64 2.80
C GLU A 97 -22.58 -5.69 3.47
N LYS A 98 -21.62 -6.26 2.73
CA LYS A 98 -20.71 -7.32 3.22
C LYS A 98 -19.49 -6.78 3.97
N GLY A 99 -19.27 -5.47 3.96
CA GLY A 99 -18.17 -4.84 4.68
C GLY A 99 -16.82 -4.90 3.95
N TRP A 100 -15.72 -4.89 4.68
CA TRP A 100 -14.37 -4.86 4.11
C TRP A 100 -13.85 -6.26 3.81
N GLY A 101 -13.19 -6.44 2.66
CA GLY A 101 -12.57 -7.70 2.25
C GLY A 101 -11.31 -7.50 1.43
N PHE A 102 -10.53 -8.57 1.28
CA PHE A 102 -9.34 -8.58 0.41
C PHE A 102 -9.70 -9.12 -0.97
N PHE A 103 -9.34 -8.37 -2.01
CA PHE A 103 -9.39 -8.80 -3.40
C PHE A 103 -7.99 -9.20 -3.86
N ASP A 104 -7.80 -10.46 -4.23
CA ASP A 104 -6.51 -10.97 -4.70
C ASP A 104 -6.20 -10.44 -6.12
N LEU A 105 -5.04 -9.79 -6.29
CA LEU A 105 -4.60 -9.22 -7.56
C LEU A 105 -4.18 -10.25 -8.61
N GLN A 106 -3.92 -11.49 -8.20
CA GLN A 106 -3.47 -12.58 -9.05
C GLN A 106 -4.63 -13.50 -9.45
N SER A 107 -5.46 -13.91 -8.49
CA SER A 107 -6.58 -14.82 -8.76
C SER A 107 -7.90 -14.10 -9.03
N PHE A 108 -8.01 -12.81 -8.67
CA PHE A 108 -9.25 -12.03 -8.70
C PHE A 108 -10.34 -12.56 -7.75
N ASP A 109 -9.97 -13.39 -6.77
CA ASP A 109 -10.89 -13.87 -5.74
C ASP A 109 -11.09 -12.82 -4.64
N VAL A 110 -12.26 -12.86 -3.99
CA VAL A 110 -12.57 -12.05 -2.80
C VAL A 110 -12.52 -12.94 -1.57
N ILE A 111 -11.80 -12.48 -0.55
CA ILE A 111 -11.66 -13.13 0.75
C ILE A 111 -12.30 -12.22 1.79
N MET A 112 -13.39 -12.68 2.41
CA MET A 112 -14.11 -11.92 3.43
C MET A 112 -13.68 -12.34 4.85
N PRO A 113 -13.80 -11.46 5.85
CA PRO A 113 -13.67 -11.82 7.25
C PRO A 113 -14.65 -12.94 7.61
N GLY A 114 -14.14 -14.01 8.23
CA GLY A 114 -14.94 -15.18 8.59
C GLY A 114 -15.01 -16.29 7.54
N ASP A 115 -14.51 -16.08 6.32
CA ASP A 115 -14.29 -17.17 5.38
C ASP A 115 -13.12 -18.02 5.89
N GLU A 116 -13.38 -19.28 6.27
CA GLU A 116 -12.30 -20.24 6.50
C GLU A 116 -11.58 -20.49 5.17
N ILE A 117 -10.26 -20.74 5.23
CA ILE A 117 -9.43 -21.08 4.05
C ILE A 117 -10.08 -22.29 3.36
N ALA A 118 -10.90 -22.02 2.34
CA ALA A 118 -11.55 -23.05 1.57
C ALA A 118 -10.44 -23.84 0.88
N LYS A 119 -10.19 -25.06 1.36
CA LYS A 119 -9.43 -26.05 0.60
C LYS A 119 -10.26 -26.41 -0.63
N ASN A 120 -10.13 -25.65 -1.70
CA ASN A 120 -10.67 -26.01 -3.00
C ASN A 120 -9.64 -25.78 -4.10
N ASN A 121 -8.71 -26.73 -4.18
CA ASN A 121 -8.44 -27.33 -5.48
C ASN A 121 -9.74 -28.01 -5.94
N LYS A 122 -10.53 -27.32 -6.75
CA LYS A 122 -11.40 -27.85 -7.82
C LYS A 122 -12.25 -26.71 -8.37
N SER A 123 -11.91 -26.30 -9.59
CA SER A 123 -12.91 -25.84 -10.56
C SER A 123 -13.97 -26.94 -10.68
N GLY A 124 -15.06 -26.80 -9.95
CA GLY A 124 -16.26 -27.61 -10.12
C GLY A 124 -16.97 -27.15 -11.39
N GLN A 125 -16.59 -27.72 -12.54
CA GLN A 125 -17.44 -27.70 -13.73
C GLN A 125 -18.74 -28.46 -13.39
N VAL A 126 -19.84 -27.73 -13.24
CA VAL A 126 -21.17 -28.32 -13.33
C VAL A 126 -21.58 -28.24 -14.80
N ASN A 127 -21.42 -29.35 -15.52
CA ASN A 127 -21.88 -29.47 -16.91
C ASN A 127 -23.42 -29.50 -16.93
N LYS A 128 -24.02 -28.61 -17.73
CA LYS A 128 -25.42 -28.74 -18.10
C LYS A 128 -25.52 -29.70 -19.28
N ASP A 129 -26.06 -30.88 -19.05
CA ASP A 129 -26.21 -31.95 -20.05
C ASP A 129 -27.60 -31.93 -20.73
N ASP A 130 -28.09 -30.75 -21.07
CA ASP A 130 -29.38 -30.61 -21.75
C ASP A 130 -29.20 -30.82 -23.26
N ALA A 131 -30.13 -31.57 -23.89
CA ALA A 131 -30.08 -31.96 -25.31
C ALA A 131 -29.93 -30.76 -26.27
N PHE A 132 -30.43 -29.59 -25.88
CA PHE A 132 -30.34 -28.36 -26.65
C PHE A 132 -28.93 -27.75 -26.64
N SER A 133 -28.27 -27.70 -25.48
CA SER A 133 -26.90 -27.19 -25.33
C SER A 133 -25.88 -28.06 -26.08
N ASN A 134 -26.14 -29.37 -26.15
CA ASN A 134 -25.34 -30.30 -26.95
C ASN A 134 -25.49 -30.09 -28.45
N MET A 135 -26.70 -29.75 -28.92
CA MET A 135 -26.95 -29.49 -30.34
C MET A 135 -26.26 -28.19 -30.78
N LEU A 136 -26.33 -27.14 -29.96
CA LEU A 136 -25.65 -25.88 -30.22
C LEU A 136 -24.12 -26.05 -30.22
N ALA A 137 -23.55 -26.66 -29.18
CA ALA A 137 -22.10 -26.87 -29.09
C ALA A 137 -21.54 -27.68 -30.27
N THR A 138 -22.32 -28.62 -30.83
CA THR A 138 -21.90 -29.42 -31.99
C THR A 138 -21.89 -28.61 -33.28
N VAL A 139 -22.87 -27.71 -33.47
CA VAL A 139 -22.98 -26.90 -34.70
C VAL A 139 -21.93 -25.79 -34.75
N VAL A 140 -21.63 -25.18 -33.60
CA VAL A 140 -20.61 -24.11 -33.50
C VAL A 140 -19.22 -24.61 -33.11
N ASN A 141 -19.07 -25.92 -32.87
CA ASN A 141 -17.85 -26.60 -32.44
C ASN A 141 -17.15 -25.91 -31.25
N ASP A 142 -17.94 -25.36 -30.33
CA ASP A 142 -17.47 -24.65 -29.14
C ASP A 142 -18.15 -25.21 -27.89
N SER A 143 -17.36 -25.92 -27.07
CA SER A 143 -17.82 -26.55 -25.83
C SER A 143 -18.06 -25.57 -24.69
N THR A 144 -17.64 -24.30 -24.81
CA THR A 144 -17.76 -23.28 -23.75
C THR A 144 -19.19 -22.77 -23.57
N ILE A 145 -20.08 -22.97 -24.55
CA ILE A 145 -21.52 -22.61 -24.49
C ILE A 145 -22.24 -23.32 -23.34
N ARG A 146 -21.65 -24.39 -22.78
CA ARG A 146 -22.20 -25.14 -21.64
C ARG A 146 -21.91 -24.49 -20.28
N GLN A 147 -21.12 -23.41 -20.23
CA GLN A 147 -20.78 -22.69 -19.00
C GLN A 147 -21.72 -21.49 -18.81
N LYS A 148 -22.33 -21.38 -17.62
CA LYS A 148 -23.10 -20.20 -17.22
C LYS A 148 -22.42 -19.54 -16.02
N ASP A 149 -22.18 -18.23 -16.12
CA ASP A 149 -21.87 -17.36 -15.00
C ASP A 149 -23.10 -17.23 -14.08
N ILE A 150 -22.91 -17.52 -12.78
CA ILE A 150 -23.99 -17.48 -11.79
C ILE A 150 -24.18 -16.04 -11.32
N VAL A 151 -25.29 -15.42 -11.74
CA VAL A 151 -25.94 -14.32 -11.02
C VAL A 151 -26.70 -14.92 -9.84
N ILE A 152 -26.37 -14.49 -8.62
CA ILE A 152 -27.08 -14.89 -7.40
C ILE A 152 -28.25 -13.93 -7.21
N GLU A 153 -29.48 -14.46 -7.16
CA GLU A 153 -30.69 -13.77 -6.72
C GLU A 153 -31.17 -14.42 -5.40
N GLU A 154 -31.63 -13.54 -4.51
CA GLU A 154 -31.92 -13.68 -3.08
C GLU A 154 -33.21 -14.48 -2.78
N VAL A 155 -33.22 -15.32 -1.72
CA VAL A 155 -34.45 -15.67 -0.96
C VAL A 155 -34.16 -15.87 0.54
N LYS A 156 -35.06 -15.26 1.34
CA LYS A 156 -35.12 -15.05 2.80
C LYS A 156 -35.44 -16.28 3.69
N GLU A 157 -34.84 -16.23 4.89
CA GLU A 157 -35.32 -16.47 6.28
C GLU A 157 -36.24 -17.65 6.72
N THR A 158 -35.65 -18.54 7.55
CA THR A 158 -36.02 -19.04 8.93
C THR A 158 -37.38 -19.75 9.23
N PRO A 159 -37.64 -20.37 10.42
CA PRO A 159 -36.79 -20.89 11.54
C PRO A 159 -37.18 -22.29 12.16
N ALA A 160 -36.34 -22.73 13.12
CA ALA A 160 -36.61 -23.49 14.37
C ALA A 160 -36.76 -25.04 14.39
N LEU A 161 -35.92 -25.79 15.14
CA LEU A 161 -36.08 -26.20 16.57
C LEU A 161 -35.17 -27.41 17.00
N GLU A 162 -34.95 -27.50 18.33
CA GLU A 162 -34.48 -28.62 19.20
C GLU A 162 -32.96 -28.83 19.39
N ILE A 163 -32.33 -28.53 20.54
CA ILE A 163 -32.43 -28.93 21.98
C ILE A 163 -31.52 -30.12 22.36
N ALA A 164 -30.59 -29.81 23.28
CA ALA A 164 -29.97 -30.59 24.35
C ALA A 164 -29.04 -31.81 24.06
N ASP A 165 -27.76 -31.54 24.32
CA ASP A 165 -26.99 -32.09 25.45
C ASP A 165 -26.63 -33.58 25.47
N SER A 166 -25.35 -33.89 25.26
CA SER A 166 -24.67 -34.97 25.97
C SER A 166 -23.16 -34.76 26.00
N ALA A 167 -22.67 -34.43 27.18
CA ALA A 167 -21.26 -34.35 27.52
C ALA A 167 -20.55 -35.71 27.36
N LYS A 168 -19.35 -35.70 26.75
CA LYS A 168 -18.34 -36.73 26.99
C LYS A 168 -16.92 -36.18 26.85
N THR A 169 -16.32 -35.99 28.01
CA THR A 169 -14.90 -36.01 28.40
C THR A 169 -13.88 -36.26 27.27
N LEU A 170 -12.99 -35.29 27.05
CA LEU A 170 -11.72 -35.50 26.37
C LEU A 170 -10.53 -35.16 27.28
N ILE A 171 -9.58 -36.07 27.19
CA ILE A 171 -8.35 -36.25 27.94
C ILE A 171 -7.37 -35.11 27.64
N ILE A 172 -6.70 -34.61 28.69
CA ILE A 172 -5.53 -33.73 28.62
C ILE A 172 -4.29 -34.60 28.41
N PRO A 173 -3.45 -34.33 27.39
CA PRO A 173 -2.05 -34.70 27.44
C PRO A 173 -1.19 -33.48 27.80
N GLN A 174 -0.43 -33.65 28.88
CA GLN A 174 0.66 -32.78 29.33
C GLN A 174 1.67 -32.49 28.21
N GLU A 175 1.96 -31.21 28.02
CA GLU A 175 3.06 -30.71 27.23
C GLU A 175 4.37 -30.85 28.03
N SER A 176 5.38 -31.43 27.39
CA SER A 176 6.75 -31.55 27.90
C SER A 176 7.60 -30.41 27.30
N PRO A 177 8.47 -29.75 28.09
CA PRO A 177 9.19 -28.58 27.62
C PRO A 177 10.39 -28.97 26.75
N LEU A 178 10.47 -28.40 25.54
CA LEU A 178 11.65 -28.48 24.68
C LEU A 178 12.70 -27.42 25.10
N PRO A 179 14.00 -27.71 24.90
CA PRO A 179 15.11 -27.00 25.51
C PRO A 179 15.45 -25.69 24.78
N ILE A 180 15.86 -24.72 25.60
CA ILE A 180 16.49 -23.45 25.22
C ILE A 180 17.88 -23.75 24.64
N ILE A 181 18.17 -23.25 23.44
CA ILE A 181 19.55 -23.09 22.95
C ILE A 181 19.75 -21.64 22.52
N THR A 182 20.86 -21.13 23.06
CA THR A 182 21.35 -19.76 23.15
C THR A 182 22.04 -19.27 21.87
N ASP A 183 21.95 -17.96 21.66
CA ASP A 183 22.89 -17.03 21.00
C ASP A 183 23.33 -17.23 19.53
N SER A 184 22.83 -16.32 18.68
CA SER A 184 23.59 -15.70 17.59
C SER A 184 23.18 -14.23 17.47
N PRO A 185 24.11 -13.33 17.12
CA PRO A 185 24.03 -11.92 17.48
C PRO A 185 22.93 -11.22 16.68
N ALA A 186 22.02 -10.58 17.41
CA ALA A 186 21.08 -9.65 16.82
C ALA A 186 21.86 -8.47 16.21
N LEU A 187 21.76 -8.32 14.88
CA LEU A 187 22.19 -7.12 14.19
C LEU A 187 21.21 -5.99 14.54
N ASN A 188 21.45 -5.38 15.70
CA ASN A 188 20.66 -4.30 16.23
C ASN A 188 21.11 -2.99 15.57
N SER A 189 20.40 -2.54 14.53
CA SER A 189 20.45 -1.12 14.14
C SER A 189 19.72 -0.33 15.23
N THR A 190 20.40 0.69 15.76
CA THR A 190 19.81 1.61 16.75
C THR A 190 19.67 2.97 16.10
N ILE A 191 18.43 3.35 15.81
CA ILE A 191 18.11 4.66 15.23
C ILE A 191 17.89 5.64 16.38
N SER A 192 18.71 6.69 16.42
CA SER A 192 18.61 7.77 17.42
C SER A 192 18.38 9.11 16.73
N ARG A 193 17.40 9.89 17.19
CA ARG A 193 17.14 11.24 16.65
C ARG A 193 18.19 12.20 17.17
N SER A 194 19.01 12.78 16.29
CA SER A 194 20.06 13.74 16.65
C SER A 194 19.58 15.18 16.62
N LEU A 195 18.61 15.52 15.76
CA LEU A 195 18.11 16.89 15.64
C LEU A 195 16.62 16.93 15.28
N LEU A 196 15.91 17.86 15.92
CA LEU A 196 14.55 18.26 15.56
C LEU A 196 14.53 19.80 15.61
N LYS A 197 14.47 20.45 14.45
CA LYS A 197 14.43 21.91 14.33
C LYS A 197 13.15 22.31 13.61
N LYS A 198 12.33 23.13 14.26
CA LYS A 198 11.11 23.69 13.67
C LYS A 198 11.40 25.12 13.23
N ASN A 199 11.32 25.37 11.93
CA ASN A 199 11.49 26.68 11.33
C ASN A 199 10.18 27.14 10.67
N LYS A 200 10.16 28.39 10.20
CA LYS A 200 9.03 28.94 9.42
C LYS A 200 8.75 28.15 8.15
N ASP A 201 9.78 27.55 7.56
CA ASP A 201 9.69 26.82 6.30
C ASP A 201 9.28 25.35 6.47
N GLY A 202 9.32 24.79 7.68
CA GLY A 202 9.18 23.35 7.88
C GLY A 202 9.73 22.81 9.19
N ILE A 203 9.53 21.51 9.40
CA ILE A 203 10.17 20.74 10.45
C ILE A 203 11.33 19.94 9.83
N GLU A 204 12.55 20.22 10.27
CA GLU A 204 13.75 19.47 9.94
C GLU A 204 14.03 18.44 11.03
N MET A 205 14.23 17.18 10.63
CA MET A 205 14.59 16.08 11.51
C MET A 205 15.85 15.39 10.99
N VAL A 206 16.81 15.15 11.86
CA VAL A 206 17.98 14.33 11.55
C VAL A 206 18.01 13.12 12.46
N TYR A 207 18.11 11.95 11.86
CA TYR A 207 18.26 10.67 12.53
C TYR A 207 19.65 10.12 12.24
N VAL A 208 20.24 9.46 13.23
CA VAL A 208 21.48 8.69 13.09
C VAL A 208 21.11 7.22 13.15
N ASP A 209 21.35 6.49 12.07
CA ASP A 209 21.30 5.04 12.04
C ASP A 209 22.69 4.51 12.37
N GLU A 210 22.84 3.88 13.53
CA GLU A 210 24.09 3.24 13.93
C GLU A 210 23.99 1.72 13.71
N PHE A 211 24.82 1.24 12.78
CA PHE A 211 24.90 -0.17 12.42
C PHE A 211 26.37 -0.60 12.37
N ASN A 212 26.77 -1.53 13.25
CA ASN A 212 28.14 -2.03 13.35
C ASN A 212 29.21 -0.92 13.41
N TYR A 213 29.03 0.06 14.30
CA TYR A 213 29.93 1.21 14.51
C TYR A 213 30.07 2.16 13.31
N LYS A 214 29.24 1.98 12.28
CA LYS A 214 29.06 2.95 11.20
C LYS A 214 27.81 3.77 11.49
N LYS A 215 27.94 5.08 11.37
CA LYS A 215 26.84 6.04 11.56
C LYS A 215 26.44 6.58 10.20
N ASP A 216 25.17 6.43 9.86
CA ASP A 216 24.55 7.09 8.71
C ASP A 216 23.56 8.15 9.20
N THR A 217 23.43 9.26 8.49
CA THR A 217 22.51 10.36 8.87
C THR A 217 21.38 10.49 7.87
N ILE A 218 20.15 10.28 8.33
CA ILE A 218 18.94 10.45 7.54
C ILE A 218 18.36 11.83 7.86
N ARG A 219 18.22 12.69 6.85
CA ARG A 219 17.60 14.01 6.99
C ARG A 219 16.21 14.01 6.38
N ILE A 220 15.21 14.42 7.17
CA ILE A 220 13.81 14.53 6.77
C ILE A 220 13.41 16.00 6.91
N PHE A 221 12.91 16.60 5.84
CA PHE A 221 12.35 17.94 5.85
C PHE A 221 10.86 17.88 5.50
N MET A 222 10.02 18.35 6.41
CA MET A 222 8.57 18.45 6.21
C MET A 222 8.19 19.91 6.07
N PRO A 223 7.88 20.42 4.86
CA PRO A 223 7.47 21.81 4.68
C PRO A 223 6.11 22.07 5.33
N VAL A 224 5.90 23.26 5.89
CA VAL A 224 4.56 23.68 6.37
C VAL A 224 3.79 24.23 5.18
N GLU A 225 2.62 23.65 4.89
CA GLU A 225 1.72 24.17 3.86
C GLU A 225 1.31 25.61 4.21
N ALA A 226 1.34 26.51 3.21
CA ALA A 226 1.02 27.92 3.38
C ALA A 226 -0.45 28.09 3.78
N GLY A 227 -0.70 28.18 5.10
CA GLY A 227 -2.05 28.35 5.62
C GLY A 227 -2.21 28.46 7.13
N ASN A 228 -1.15 28.43 7.95
CA ASN A 228 -1.26 28.71 9.38
C ASN A 228 0.02 29.33 9.94
N GLU A 229 -0.05 30.58 10.39
CA GLU A 229 1.00 31.22 11.18
C GLU A 229 1.04 30.66 12.59
N ILE A 230 2.24 30.27 13.07
CA ILE A 230 2.49 30.14 14.52
C ILE A 230 3.87 30.74 14.82
N SER A 231 3.84 31.86 15.54
CA SER A 231 4.97 32.52 16.19
C SER A 231 5.58 31.65 17.29
N GLY A 232 6.90 31.67 17.41
CA GLY A 232 7.63 31.08 18.54
C GLY A 232 9.12 30.94 18.27
N SER A 233 9.85 32.05 18.34
CA SER A 233 11.31 32.11 18.32
C SER A 233 11.91 31.47 19.56
N ASN A 234 12.92 30.62 19.39
CA ASN A 234 14.08 30.55 20.29
C ASN A 234 15.29 30.01 19.49
N GLU A 235 16.30 30.86 19.34
CA GLU A 235 17.53 30.61 18.61
C GLU A 235 18.65 30.19 19.58
N VAL A 236 19.13 28.96 19.37
CA VAL A 236 20.51 28.43 19.34
C VAL A 236 21.48 28.71 20.51
N LYS A 237 22.14 27.64 20.97
CA LYS A 237 23.62 27.61 21.06
C LYS A 237 24.21 26.30 20.54
N GLU A 238 25.17 26.49 19.65
CA GLU A 238 26.11 25.57 19.02
C GLU A 238 27.18 25.11 20.02
N ILE A 239 27.59 23.84 19.98
CA ILE A 239 28.82 23.37 20.62
C ILE A 239 29.56 22.43 19.64
N ASP A 240 30.67 22.94 19.12
CA ASP A 240 31.72 22.20 18.43
C ASP A 240 32.41 21.23 19.39
N ILE A 241 32.58 19.96 19.01
CA ILE A 241 33.62 19.10 19.63
C ILE A 241 34.15 18.05 18.62
N ALA A 242 35.46 18.08 18.41
CA ALA A 242 36.34 16.91 18.30
C ALA A 242 37.79 17.32 18.64
N PRO A 243 38.69 16.41 19.09
CA PRO A 243 38.48 15.22 19.92
C PRO A 243 39.51 15.03 21.08
N ALA A 244 39.17 14.11 22.00
CA ALA A 244 39.98 13.23 22.86
C ALA A 244 40.88 13.80 24.01
N SER A 245 40.54 13.45 25.27
CA SER A 245 41.38 12.60 26.17
C SER A 245 40.78 12.47 27.60
N ASN A 246 40.64 11.22 28.06
CA ASN A 246 40.77 10.60 29.40
C ASN A 246 40.49 11.34 30.74
N GLU A 247 39.88 10.55 31.65
CA GLU A 247 39.96 10.49 33.13
C GLU A 247 38.92 11.19 34.05
N ILE A 248 37.97 10.35 34.52
CA ILE A 248 37.49 10.05 35.91
C ILE A 248 37.72 11.12 37.01
N ASP A 249 36.65 11.59 37.70
CA ASP A 249 36.21 11.09 39.04
C ASP A 249 35.03 11.93 39.59
N SER A 250 34.55 11.51 40.76
CA SER A 250 33.18 11.45 41.20
C SER A 250 32.75 12.56 42.19
N ASN A 251 31.42 12.65 42.37
CA ASN A 251 30.71 12.93 43.63
C ASN A 251 30.32 14.39 43.96
N LYS A 252 29.03 14.72 43.79
CA LYS A 252 28.26 15.41 44.84
C LYS A 252 26.75 15.21 44.69
N ASN A 253 26.17 14.52 45.67
CA ASN A 253 24.74 14.44 45.98
C ASN A 253 24.11 15.84 46.23
N ILE A 254 22.80 15.99 45.98
CA ILE A 254 21.77 16.44 46.96
C ILE A 254 20.34 16.30 46.38
N SER A 255 19.53 15.60 47.18
CA SER A 255 18.08 15.42 47.40
C SER A 255 16.98 16.28 46.72
N PRO A 256 15.71 15.80 46.74
CA PRO A 256 14.58 16.32 45.94
C PRO A 256 13.76 17.39 46.67
N ILE A 257 13.13 18.30 45.92
CA ILE A 257 12.17 19.30 46.42
C ILE A 257 10.85 19.22 45.64
N ILE A 258 9.76 19.34 46.40
CA ILE A 258 8.35 19.11 46.10
C ILE A 258 7.60 20.45 45.85
N LEU A 259 6.58 20.37 44.99
CA LEU A 259 5.39 21.22 44.73
C LEU A 259 5.55 22.72 44.36
N ASN A 260 4.86 23.12 43.27
CA ASN A 260 3.54 23.76 43.39
C ASN A 260 2.83 23.85 42.02
N GLU A 261 1.59 23.38 42.02
CA GLU A 261 0.58 23.52 40.98
C GLU A 261 -0.20 24.83 41.17
N PRO A 262 -0.51 25.59 40.10
CA PRO A 262 -1.61 26.54 40.14
C PRO A 262 -2.78 26.05 39.27
N ALA A 263 -3.93 25.91 39.92
CA ALA A 263 -5.23 25.72 39.29
C ALA A 263 -5.72 27.02 38.63
N VAL A 264 -6.19 26.97 37.38
CA VAL A 264 -7.18 27.92 36.83
C VAL A 264 -8.08 27.24 35.79
N VAL A 265 -9.29 26.91 36.26
CA VAL A 265 -10.63 27.06 35.63
C VAL A 265 -10.84 26.58 34.19
N GLU A 266 -11.59 25.49 34.07
CA GLU A 266 -12.27 25.04 32.85
C GLU A 266 -13.41 25.98 32.43
N GLN A 267 -13.44 26.37 31.17
CA GLN A 267 -14.64 26.81 30.47
C GLN A 267 -14.84 25.95 29.22
N MET A 268 -15.91 25.15 29.23
CA MET A 268 -16.45 24.48 28.05
C MET A 268 -17.04 25.52 27.08
N PRO A 269 -16.83 25.40 25.75
CA PRO A 269 -17.75 25.96 24.79
C PRO A 269 -18.79 24.92 24.34
N ASP A 270 -20.01 25.40 24.43
CA ASP A 270 -21.32 24.82 24.18
C ASP A 270 -21.55 24.49 22.69
N THR A 271 -22.00 23.27 22.46
CA THR A 271 -22.62 22.80 21.22
C THR A 271 -24.03 23.37 21.08
N THR A 272 -24.25 24.40 20.27
CA THR A 272 -25.48 24.51 19.45
C THR A 272 -25.42 25.61 18.38
N LYS A 273 -26.10 25.34 17.26
CA LYS A 273 -26.39 26.22 16.09
C LYS A 273 -25.33 26.31 14.99
N TYR A 274 -25.32 25.31 14.12
CA TYR A 274 -25.17 25.56 12.69
C TYR A 274 -26.56 25.62 12.06
N ILE A 275 -26.93 26.80 11.61
CA ILE A 275 -28.11 27.07 10.78
C ILE A 275 -27.65 27.03 9.33
N PHE A 276 -28.33 26.23 8.53
CA PHE A 276 -28.28 26.20 7.08
C PHE A 276 -28.58 27.58 6.49
N ILE A 277 -27.74 28.05 5.56
CA ILE A 277 -28.15 29.03 4.56
C ILE A 277 -27.64 28.53 3.21
N GLU A 278 -28.56 27.95 2.43
CA GLU A 278 -28.55 28.08 0.97
C GLU A 278 -28.90 29.53 0.63
N ASP A 279 -28.13 30.21 -0.23
CA ASP A 279 -28.48 30.38 -1.66
C ASP A 279 -27.68 31.51 -2.35
N LYS A 280 -27.41 31.26 -3.65
CA LYS A 280 -27.29 32.20 -4.80
C LYS A 280 -26.01 33.04 -5.10
N LYS A 281 -25.49 32.78 -6.32
CA LYS A 281 -25.06 33.66 -7.46
C LYS A 281 -24.97 35.17 -7.17
N GLU A 282 -23.99 35.96 -7.60
CA GLU A 282 -23.23 36.11 -8.87
C GLU A 282 -22.03 37.05 -8.56
N SER A 283 -20.78 36.89 -9.04
CA SER A 283 -20.25 37.38 -10.32
C SER A 283 -18.71 37.38 -10.16
N GLY A 284 -17.94 36.82 -11.10
CA GLY A 284 -17.13 37.64 -11.99
C GLY A 284 -15.64 37.77 -11.59
N LEU A 285 -14.85 36.70 -11.76
CA LEU A 285 -13.46 36.84 -12.20
C LEU A 285 -13.09 35.65 -13.09
N GLU A 286 -13.11 35.94 -14.37
CA GLU A 286 -12.93 35.03 -15.49
C GLU A 286 -11.48 34.51 -15.51
N LYS A 287 -11.26 33.30 -14.99
CA LYS A 287 -10.08 32.51 -15.35
C LYS A 287 -10.41 31.78 -16.65
N SER A 288 -9.76 32.23 -17.73
CA SER A 288 -9.71 31.58 -19.04
C SER A 288 -9.56 30.08 -18.88
N THR A 289 -10.68 29.36 -19.06
CA THR A 289 -10.69 27.91 -19.14
C THR A 289 -10.36 27.57 -20.58
N ILE A 290 -9.11 27.19 -20.83
CA ILE A 290 -8.77 26.43 -22.03
C ILE A 290 -9.48 25.08 -21.88
N LYS A 291 -10.75 25.06 -22.30
CA LYS A 291 -11.47 23.84 -22.62
C LYS A 291 -10.68 23.22 -23.75
N ASN A 292 -9.97 22.14 -23.45
CA ASN A 292 -9.52 21.23 -24.48
C ASN A 292 -10.77 20.75 -25.23
N SER A 293 -11.05 21.35 -26.39
CA SER A 293 -12.35 21.34 -27.06
C SER A 293 -12.64 20.05 -27.83
N ASN A 294 -11.78 19.04 -27.72
CA ASN A 294 -11.76 17.91 -28.64
C ASN A 294 -12.06 16.56 -27.97
N CYS A 295 -12.74 16.58 -26.82
CA CYS A 295 -13.16 15.35 -26.13
C CYS A 295 -14.55 14.92 -26.58
N ASP A 296 -14.61 14.02 -27.57
CA ASP A 296 -15.85 13.44 -28.08
C ASP A 296 -16.31 12.22 -27.26
N GLU A 297 -15.36 11.42 -26.75
CA GLU A 297 -15.63 10.23 -25.93
C GLU A 297 -14.68 10.19 -24.72
N TYR A 298 -15.17 9.71 -23.58
CA TYR A 298 -14.42 9.64 -22.33
C TYR A 298 -13.97 8.21 -22.04
N ALA A 299 -12.71 8.05 -21.65
CA ALA A 299 -12.14 6.76 -21.26
C ALA A 299 -12.57 6.38 -19.84
N GLY A 300 -13.15 5.19 -19.68
CA GLY A 300 -13.43 4.59 -18.39
C GLY A 300 -12.24 3.79 -17.83
N GLU A 301 -12.43 3.17 -16.66
CA GLU A 301 -11.39 2.36 -16.00
C GLU A 301 -10.88 1.22 -16.89
N GLU A 302 -11.79 0.56 -17.63
CA GLU A 302 -11.41 -0.52 -18.55
C GLU A 302 -10.47 -0.03 -19.67
N ASP A 303 -10.74 1.14 -20.25
CA ASP A 303 -9.92 1.75 -21.29
C ASP A 303 -8.54 2.15 -20.75
N PHE A 304 -8.50 2.68 -19.53
CA PHE A 304 -7.27 2.98 -18.81
C PHE A 304 -6.43 1.72 -18.56
N LEU A 305 -7.03 0.65 -18.05
CA LEU A 305 -6.33 -0.62 -17.80
C LEU A 305 -5.82 -1.25 -19.11
N LYS A 306 -6.61 -1.20 -20.18
CA LYS A 306 -6.19 -1.63 -21.52
C LYS A 306 -5.00 -0.79 -22.03
N LEU A 307 -5.03 0.53 -21.83
CA LEU A 307 -3.93 1.41 -22.21
C LEU A 307 -2.65 1.05 -21.46
N ARG A 308 -2.76 0.97 -20.14
CA ARG A 308 -1.65 0.67 -19.24
C ARG A 308 -0.99 -0.65 -19.62
N LYS A 309 -1.78 -1.70 -19.87
CA LYS A 309 -1.28 -3.00 -20.30
C LYS A 309 -0.55 -2.92 -21.64
N LYS A 310 -1.09 -2.21 -22.63
CA LYS A 310 -0.46 -2.06 -23.95
C LYS A 310 0.83 -1.25 -23.88
N MET A 311 0.86 -0.17 -23.11
CA MET A 311 2.08 0.61 -22.90
C MET A 311 3.16 -0.22 -22.21
N ALA A 312 2.82 -0.92 -21.13
CA ALA A 312 3.77 -1.75 -20.38
C ALA A 312 4.34 -2.94 -21.17
N ALA A 313 3.73 -3.31 -22.31
CA ALA A 313 4.24 -4.33 -23.21
C ALA A 313 5.36 -3.82 -24.14
N GLU A 314 5.51 -2.50 -24.26
CA GLU A 314 6.55 -1.88 -25.09
C GLU A 314 7.84 -1.65 -24.28
N ASN A 315 8.98 -1.71 -24.95
CA ASN A 315 10.30 -1.65 -24.31
C ASN A 315 10.97 -0.26 -24.40
N LYS A 316 10.37 0.69 -25.12
CA LYS A 316 10.94 2.02 -25.38
C LYS A 316 9.92 3.10 -25.08
N ASN A 317 10.39 4.23 -24.55
CA ASN A 317 9.55 5.39 -24.22
C ASN A 317 8.73 5.87 -25.43
N GLU A 318 9.36 5.94 -26.60
CA GLU A 318 8.71 6.41 -27.83
C GLU A 318 7.59 5.47 -28.27
N ASP A 319 7.78 4.16 -28.10
CA ASP A 319 6.79 3.16 -28.50
C ASP A 319 5.60 3.13 -27.53
N MET A 320 5.86 3.27 -26.21
CA MET A 320 4.80 3.51 -25.22
C MET A 320 3.95 4.74 -25.57
N ILE A 321 4.60 5.86 -25.93
CA ILE A 321 3.91 7.10 -26.30
C ILE A 321 3.13 6.93 -27.62
N LYS A 322 3.66 6.19 -28.60
CA LYS A 322 2.92 5.88 -29.83
C LYS A 322 1.65 5.08 -29.56
N VAL A 323 1.71 4.10 -28.65
CA VAL A 323 0.55 3.32 -28.21
C VAL A 323 -0.49 4.25 -27.55
N ALA A 324 -0.05 5.14 -26.66
CA ALA A 324 -0.92 6.11 -26.01
C ALA A 324 -1.60 7.06 -27.01
N LYS A 325 -0.82 7.67 -27.92
CA LYS A 325 -1.32 8.56 -28.97
C LYS A 325 -2.41 7.91 -29.83
N LYS A 326 -2.35 6.59 -30.07
CA LYS A 326 -3.40 5.89 -30.80
C LYS A 326 -4.74 5.90 -30.06
N MET A 327 -4.73 5.71 -28.74
CA MET A 327 -5.95 5.68 -27.93
C MET A 327 -6.48 7.08 -27.59
N PHE A 328 -5.58 8.04 -27.43
CA PHE A 328 -5.93 9.46 -27.22
C PHE A 328 -6.75 10.05 -28.36
N ARG A 329 -6.52 9.60 -29.60
CA ARG A 329 -7.32 10.04 -30.77
C ARG A 329 -8.80 9.61 -30.70
N SER A 330 -9.10 8.55 -29.95
CA SER A 330 -10.47 8.05 -29.80
C SER A 330 -11.13 8.54 -28.52
N LYS A 331 -10.38 8.66 -27.42
CA LYS A 331 -10.94 8.93 -26.10
C LYS A 331 -10.07 9.89 -25.30
N CYS A 332 -10.73 10.76 -24.54
CA CYS A 332 -10.09 11.59 -23.54
C CYS A 332 -9.93 10.86 -22.21
N PHE A 333 -8.80 11.09 -21.57
CA PHE A 333 -8.44 10.51 -20.28
C PHE A 333 -8.46 11.58 -19.19
N THR A 334 -8.66 11.16 -17.94
CA THR A 334 -8.55 12.10 -16.81
C THR A 334 -7.09 12.40 -16.49
N THR A 335 -6.82 13.53 -15.83
CA THR A 335 -5.49 13.87 -15.32
C THR A 335 -4.96 12.75 -14.40
N ASP A 336 -5.83 12.12 -13.62
CA ASP A 336 -5.48 10.98 -12.78
C ASP A 336 -5.06 9.74 -13.58
N HIS A 337 -5.73 9.44 -14.70
CA HIS A 337 -5.29 8.39 -15.61
C HIS A 337 -3.89 8.72 -16.17
N ILE A 338 -3.67 9.95 -16.64
CA ILE A 338 -2.38 10.41 -17.17
C ILE A 338 -1.29 10.32 -16.09
N LYS A 339 -1.56 10.77 -14.87
CA LYS A 339 -0.67 10.63 -13.71
C LYS A 339 -0.25 9.19 -13.49
N ASN A 340 -1.20 8.26 -13.47
CA ASN A 340 -0.91 6.84 -13.23
C ASN A 340 -0.14 6.18 -14.37
N LEU A 341 -0.45 6.53 -15.63
CA LEU A 341 0.28 6.02 -16.80
C LEU A 341 1.71 6.58 -16.87
N SER A 342 1.92 7.82 -16.42
CA SER A 342 3.24 8.45 -16.38
C SER A 342 4.25 7.69 -15.50
N GLY A 343 3.76 6.89 -14.54
CA GLY A 343 4.61 6.05 -13.70
C GLY A 343 5.34 4.92 -14.44
N LEU A 344 5.01 4.68 -15.72
CA LEU A 344 5.75 3.75 -16.59
C LEU A 344 7.08 4.35 -17.09
N PHE A 345 7.25 5.67 -17.04
CA PHE A 345 8.47 6.34 -17.51
C PHE A 345 9.43 6.58 -16.35
N LEU A 346 10.67 6.09 -16.51
CA LEU A 346 11.68 6.12 -15.46
C LEU A 346 12.34 7.50 -15.29
N ASN A 347 12.25 8.37 -16.29
CA ASN A 347 12.91 9.67 -16.32
C ASN A 347 11.95 10.78 -16.75
N ASP A 348 12.35 12.01 -16.48
CA ASP A 348 11.53 13.20 -16.74
C ASP A 348 11.37 13.48 -18.24
N ASP A 349 12.33 13.09 -19.08
CA ASP A 349 12.20 13.13 -20.54
C ASP A 349 10.98 12.32 -21.02
N GLY A 350 10.90 11.05 -20.62
CA GLY A 350 9.79 10.18 -21.00
C GLY A 350 8.44 10.69 -20.46
N LYS A 351 8.42 11.13 -19.19
CA LYS A 351 7.21 11.71 -18.57
C LYS A 351 6.75 12.98 -19.29
N TYR A 352 7.65 13.91 -19.56
CA TYR A 352 7.32 15.16 -20.24
C TYR A 352 6.80 14.90 -21.66
N ASN A 353 7.48 14.06 -22.44
CA ASN A 353 7.06 13.72 -23.79
C ASN A 353 5.68 13.02 -23.81
N PHE A 354 5.38 12.23 -22.76
CA PHE A 354 4.06 11.64 -22.57
C PHE A 354 3.00 12.68 -22.19
N PHE A 355 3.32 13.63 -21.30
CA PHE A 355 2.41 14.71 -20.92
C PHE A 355 2.08 15.62 -22.11
N ASP A 356 3.08 16.00 -22.91
CA ASP A 356 2.91 16.76 -24.15
C ASP A 356 1.98 16.06 -25.13
N ALA A 357 2.15 14.74 -25.30
CA ALA A 357 1.27 13.93 -26.12
C ALA A 357 -0.17 13.82 -25.57
N ALA A 358 -0.34 13.87 -24.25
CA ALA A 358 -1.61 13.67 -23.57
C ALA A 358 -2.43 14.95 -23.40
N TYR A 359 -1.78 16.12 -23.30
CA TYR A 359 -2.43 17.40 -22.98
C TYR A 359 -3.66 17.73 -23.84
N PRO A 360 -3.65 17.52 -25.17
CA PRO A 360 -4.82 17.76 -26.03
C PRO A 360 -5.93 16.71 -25.89
N PHE A 361 -5.77 15.71 -25.03
CA PHE A 361 -6.71 14.60 -24.87
C PHE A 361 -7.06 14.37 -23.40
N VAL A 362 -6.93 15.40 -22.57
CA VAL A 362 -7.36 15.37 -21.17
C VAL A 362 -8.75 16.00 -21.00
N SER A 363 -9.63 15.29 -20.29
CA SER A 363 -11.01 15.71 -20.02
C SER A 363 -11.13 16.83 -18.98
N ASP A 364 -10.23 16.84 -17.99
CA ASP A 364 -10.18 17.76 -16.85
C ASP A 364 -8.90 18.60 -16.92
N SER A 365 -8.70 19.31 -18.04
CA SER A 365 -7.51 20.13 -18.30
C SER A 365 -7.18 21.12 -17.17
N GLY A 366 -8.19 21.57 -16.42
CA GLY A 366 -8.04 22.42 -15.24
C GLY A 366 -7.21 21.80 -14.11
N SER A 367 -7.10 20.47 -14.03
CA SER A 367 -6.28 19.76 -13.04
C SER A 367 -4.89 19.39 -13.58
N PHE A 368 -4.63 19.59 -14.87
CA PHE A 368 -3.43 19.07 -15.53
C PHE A 368 -2.14 19.66 -14.96
N TYR A 369 -2.19 20.90 -14.42
CA TYR A 369 -1.06 21.54 -13.74
C TYR A 369 -0.48 20.69 -12.58
N THR A 370 -1.28 19.83 -11.97
CA THR A 370 -0.85 18.96 -10.85
C THR A 370 0.21 17.95 -11.25
N LEU A 371 0.36 17.65 -12.55
CA LEU A 371 1.38 16.74 -13.06
C LEU A 371 2.80 17.34 -13.03
N GLU A 372 2.93 18.67 -12.84
CA GLU A 372 4.24 19.32 -12.64
C GLU A 372 5.03 18.66 -11.51
N ALA A 373 4.37 18.30 -10.41
CA ALA A 373 4.99 17.68 -9.24
C ALA A 373 5.58 16.29 -9.51
N LEU A 374 5.35 15.71 -10.69
CA LEU A 374 5.90 14.41 -11.10
C LEU A 374 7.22 14.56 -11.87
N LEU A 375 7.61 15.79 -12.21
CA LEU A 375 8.87 16.15 -12.83
C LEU A 375 9.80 16.73 -11.76
N SER A 376 11.09 16.41 -11.87
CA SER A 376 12.12 16.77 -10.90
C SER A 376 13.10 17.78 -11.50
N ASP A 377 13.42 17.63 -12.78
CA ASP A 377 14.36 18.48 -13.50
C ASP A 377 13.69 19.80 -13.93
N THR A 378 14.34 20.90 -13.53
CA THR A 378 13.91 22.28 -13.82
C THR A 378 13.70 22.54 -15.31
N TYR A 379 14.49 21.91 -16.19
CA TYR A 379 14.32 22.02 -17.64
C TYR A 379 12.92 21.56 -18.07
N TYR A 380 12.51 20.35 -17.68
CA TYR A 380 11.20 19.79 -18.05
C TYR A 380 10.06 20.49 -17.33
N ILE A 381 10.25 20.91 -16.07
CA ILE A 381 9.26 21.70 -15.33
C ILE A 381 8.91 23.00 -16.08
N ASN A 382 9.92 23.75 -16.52
CA ASN A 382 9.70 25.01 -17.24
C ASN A 382 9.01 24.78 -18.59
N ARG A 383 9.37 23.70 -19.28
CA ARG A 383 8.77 23.33 -20.56
C ARG A 383 7.32 22.87 -20.41
N PHE A 384 7.01 22.15 -19.33
CA PHE A 384 5.66 21.76 -18.95
C PHE A 384 4.79 22.98 -18.63
N LYS A 385 5.31 23.94 -17.86
CA LYS A 385 4.62 25.22 -17.60
C LYS A 385 4.31 25.98 -18.88
N ALA A 386 5.28 26.08 -19.78
CA ALA A 386 5.09 26.75 -21.06
C ALA A 386 4.00 26.07 -21.93
N MET A 387 3.91 24.74 -21.85
CA MET A 387 2.92 23.96 -22.59
C MET A 387 1.48 24.19 -22.08
N ILE A 388 1.27 24.29 -20.77
CA ILE A 388 -0.09 24.44 -20.18
C ILE A 388 -0.61 25.88 -20.15
N HIS A 389 0.27 26.86 -20.37
CA HIS A 389 -0.07 28.28 -20.37
C HIS A 389 -0.32 28.86 -21.78
N ASN A 390 -0.09 28.05 -22.82
CA ASN A 390 -0.47 28.33 -24.21
C ASN A 390 -1.88 27.78 -24.49
#